data_AF-A0A521F730-F1
#
_entry.id   AF-A0A521F730-F1
#
_cell.length_a   1.000
_cell.length_b   1.000
_cell.length_c   1.000
_cell.angle_alpha   90.00
_cell.angle_beta   90.00
_cell.angle_gamma   90.00
#
_symmetry.space_group_name_H-M   'P 1'
#
loop_
_entity.id
_entity.type
_entity.pdbx_description
1 polymer ?
#
loop_
_entity_poly.entity_id
_entity_poly.type
_entity_poly.pdbx_seq_one_letter_code
_entity_poly.pdbx_strand_id
1 'polypeptide(L)'
;MNFLASILPGVRQLRTPATVGALWVAAISVVAVPRWDKLRVNAGLAQAQAIMNAVPQTIEIAALVLIIYVIGCIATPLQLALGRRLIASVFAVIEWMIQQDLPGRPRRVRIAHRLHDHFADDPRCVTLPLEGALTTSFAQAGAPALACQVVPFAHVIESLESAAVQLGEKLPLQAEEYDRLRAESEFRGAIALPLSVLIGLVSVPISWLLLPVAVAVSAGLTFQAHQLRQRSRGLLAVCLHLGYVRSPLVDGLISAVKRMKLPEDASSGTWSAAISMAATYLGDWELSTQIQLEFYPGLAAEEPKNVQDFLDFLMLHEPDGVWFAVQELRKYGREVSEAYPAEPDPLA
;
A
#
# COMPACT_ATOMS: atom_id res chain seq x y z
N MET A 1 -8.85 -11.23 32.73
CA MET A 1 -8.05 -10.02 32.44
C MET A 1 -8.32 -9.45 31.03
N ASN A 2 -9.41 -9.83 30.35
CA ASN A 2 -9.68 -9.43 28.96
C ASN A 2 -10.42 -8.08 28.81
N PHE A 3 -10.96 -7.52 29.89
CA PHE A 3 -11.76 -6.29 29.85
C PHE A 3 -10.92 -5.03 29.55
N LEU A 4 -9.69 -4.97 30.08
CA LEU A 4 -8.75 -3.91 29.71
C LEU A 4 -8.29 -4.10 28.25
N ALA A 5 -8.04 -5.34 27.81
CA ALA A 5 -7.67 -5.60 26.42
C ALA A 5 -8.78 -5.21 25.41
N SER A 6 -10.06 -5.38 25.77
CA SER A 6 -11.21 -5.00 24.92
C SER A 6 -11.54 -3.51 24.92
N ILE A 7 -11.19 -2.77 25.98
CA ILE A 7 -11.36 -1.30 26.04
C ILE A 7 -10.15 -0.56 25.41
N LEU A 8 -8.99 -1.22 25.32
CA LEU A 8 -7.74 -0.63 24.85
C LEU A 8 -7.33 -0.91 23.38
N PRO A 9 -8.19 -1.31 22.41
CA PRO A 9 -7.79 -1.25 20.99
C PRO A 9 -7.33 0.16 20.62
N GLY A 10 -8.04 1.18 21.13
CA GLY A 10 -7.68 2.59 20.96
C GLY A 10 -6.35 2.95 21.62
N VAL A 11 -5.98 2.38 22.77
CA VAL A 11 -4.71 2.72 23.43
C VAL A 11 -3.50 2.16 22.68
N ARG A 12 -3.63 1.02 21.98
CA ARG A 12 -2.55 0.58 21.07
C ARG A 12 -2.32 1.60 19.96
N GLN A 13 -3.39 2.12 19.36
CA GLN A 13 -3.33 3.16 18.33
C GLN A 13 -2.80 4.49 18.86
N LEU A 14 -2.96 4.81 20.15
CA LEU A 14 -2.41 6.02 20.77
C LEU A 14 -0.90 5.95 21.03
N ARG A 15 -0.35 4.75 21.28
CA ARG A 15 1.08 4.59 21.67
C ARG A 15 2.03 4.99 20.56
N THR A 16 1.75 4.60 19.31
CA THR A 16 2.61 4.91 18.16
C THR A 16 2.76 6.43 17.95
N PRO A 17 1.69 7.20 17.70
CA PRO A 17 1.79 8.66 17.55
C PRO A 17 2.38 9.33 18.79
N ALA A 18 2.02 8.92 20.01
CA ALA A 18 2.62 9.50 21.22
C ALA A 18 4.14 9.28 21.27
N THR A 19 4.62 8.07 20.96
CA THR A 19 6.06 7.77 20.95
C THR A 19 6.79 8.52 19.84
N VAL A 20 6.22 8.55 18.63
CA VAL A 20 6.77 9.25 17.46
C VAL A 20 6.86 10.76 17.74
N GLY A 21 5.81 11.33 18.31
CA GLY A 21 5.78 12.72 18.75
C GLY A 21 6.86 13.03 19.78
N ALA A 22 7.06 12.14 20.75
CA ALA A 22 8.04 12.34 21.82
C ALA A 22 9.47 12.31 21.25
N LEU A 23 9.74 11.41 20.30
CA LEU A 23 11.02 11.36 19.59
C LEU A 23 11.28 12.63 18.77
N TRP A 24 10.26 13.19 18.11
CA TRP A 24 10.40 14.46 17.41
C TRP A 24 10.64 15.63 18.34
N VAL A 25 9.90 15.74 19.44
CA VAL A 25 10.14 16.77 20.45
C VAL A 25 11.55 16.65 21.02
N ALA A 26 12.03 15.44 21.28
CA ALA A 26 13.41 15.21 21.71
C ALA A 26 14.43 15.66 20.65
N ALA A 27 14.23 15.31 19.39
CA ALA A 27 15.10 15.73 18.29
C ALA A 27 15.13 17.26 18.13
N ILE A 28 13.96 17.91 18.16
CA ILE A 28 13.84 19.38 18.11
C ILE A 28 14.54 20.01 19.31
N SER A 29 14.37 19.43 20.51
CA SER A 29 15.00 19.94 21.73
C SER A 29 16.52 19.89 21.64
N VAL A 30 17.11 18.80 21.14
CA VAL A 30 18.57 18.70 20.94
C VAL A 30 19.10 19.81 20.02
N VAL A 31 18.38 20.13 18.94
CA VAL A 31 18.75 21.23 18.03
C VAL A 31 18.55 22.60 18.68
N ALA A 32 17.48 22.76 19.44
CA ALA A 32 17.11 24.03 20.03
C ALA A 32 18.00 24.41 21.22
N VAL A 33 18.37 23.47 22.10
CA VAL A 33 19.07 23.69 23.39
C VAL A 33 20.25 24.66 23.30
N PRO A 34 21.21 24.53 22.36
CA PRO A 34 22.34 25.46 22.25
C PRO A 34 21.95 26.91 21.93
N ARG A 35 20.70 27.16 21.53
CA ARG A 35 20.14 28.48 21.17
C ARG A 35 19.19 29.03 22.23
N TRP A 36 18.84 28.26 23.26
CA TRP A 36 17.87 28.68 24.28
C TRP A 36 18.31 29.94 25.04
N ASP A 37 19.59 30.06 25.36
CA ASP A 37 20.11 31.24 26.06
C ASP A 37 19.95 32.52 25.23
N LYS A 38 20.03 32.42 23.90
CA LYS A 38 19.81 33.54 22.98
C LYS A 38 18.32 33.85 22.77
N LEU A 39 17.47 32.83 22.80
CA LEU A 39 16.02 32.97 22.64
C LEU A 39 15.35 33.61 23.87
N ARG A 40 15.86 33.37 25.09
CA ARG A 40 15.35 33.97 26.33
C ARG A 40 15.44 35.49 26.40
N VAL A 41 16.31 36.10 25.59
CA VAL A 41 16.48 37.57 25.52
C VAL A 41 15.30 38.24 24.79
N ASN A 42 14.45 37.47 24.11
CA ASN A 42 13.34 38.02 23.33
C ASN A 42 12.13 38.35 24.24
N ALA A 43 11.73 39.62 24.30
CA ALA A 43 10.68 40.11 25.22
C ALA A 43 9.34 39.37 25.07
N GLY A 44 8.98 38.94 23.85
CA GLY A 44 7.77 38.15 23.60
C GLY A 44 7.81 36.75 24.22
N LEU A 45 8.97 36.10 24.25
CA LEU A 45 9.13 34.78 24.89
C LEU A 45 9.11 34.89 26.41
N ALA A 46 9.66 35.97 26.97
CA ALA A 46 9.56 36.24 28.40
C ALA A 46 8.10 36.42 28.85
N GLN A 47 7.28 37.13 28.05
CA GLN A 47 5.85 37.29 28.33
C GLN A 47 5.09 35.96 28.22
N ALA A 48 5.35 35.16 27.17
CA ALA A 48 4.77 33.83 27.03
C ALA A 48 5.14 32.91 28.20
N GLN A 49 6.38 32.98 28.69
CA GLN A 49 6.82 32.20 29.84
C GLN A 49 6.17 32.64 31.16
N ALA A 50 5.92 33.94 31.34
CA ALA A 50 5.17 34.43 32.49
C ALA A 50 3.72 33.92 32.49
N ILE A 51 3.09 33.84 31.32
CA ILE A 51 1.74 33.26 31.17
C ILE A 51 1.77 31.76 31.45
N MET A 52 2.75 31.03 30.93
CA MET A 52 2.91 29.59 31.19
C MET A 52 3.10 29.30 32.67
N ASN A 53 3.97 30.03 33.36
CA ASN A 53 4.20 29.85 34.80
C ASN A 53 2.94 30.08 35.67
N ALA A 54 1.91 30.75 35.15
CA ALA A 54 0.63 30.94 35.84
C ALA A 54 -0.34 29.75 35.64
N VAL A 55 -0.05 28.86 34.70
CA VAL A 55 -0.86 27.66 34.41
C VAL A 55 -0.51 26.57 35.41
N PRO A 56 -1.50 25.84 35.98
CA PRO A 56 -1.23 24.66 36.78
C PRO A 56 -0.41 23.62 36.03
N GLN A 57 0.62 23.07 36.68
CA GLN A 57 1.53 22.08 36.10
C GLN A 57 0.80 20.87 35.49
N THR A 58 -0.36 20.49 36.02
CA THR A 58 -1.19 19.41 35.45
C THR A 58 -1.71 19.73 34.05
N ILE A 59 -2.11 20.98 33.80
CA ILE A 59 -2.57 21.45 32.49
C ILE A 59 -1.40 21.56 31.53
N GLU A 60 -0.23 22.00 31.99
CA GLU A 60 0.99 22.04 31.17
C GLU A 60 1.40 20.65 30.69
N ILE A 61 1.43 19.67 31.60
CA ILE A 61 1.73 18.27 31.25
C ILE A 61 0.70 17.73 30.26
N ALA A 62 -0.60 17.98 30.50
CA ALA A 62 -1.66 17.54 29.60
C ALA A 62 -1.54 18.17 28.20
N ALA A 63 -1.27 19.48 28.13
CA ALA A 63 -1.06 20.20 26.88
C ALA A 63 0.18 19.70 26.14
N LEU A 64 1.28 19.43 26.85
CA LEU A 64 2.49 18.86 26.26
C LEU A 64 2.25 17.47 25.69
N VAL A 65 1.56 16.59 26.43
CA VAL A 65 1.18 15.25 25.96
C VAL A 65 0.29 15.34 24.72
N LEU A 66 -0.65 16.29 24.68
CA LEU A 66 -1.49 16.53 23.51
C LEU A 66 -0.68 17.02 22.29
N ILE A 67 0.25 17.97 22.48
CA ILE A 67 1.13 18.47 21.42
C ILE A 67 1.99 17.34 20.86
N ILE A 68 2.62 16.56 21.74
CA ILE A 68 3.39 15.35 21.39
C ILE A 68 2.53 14.44 20.51
N TYR A 69 1.33 14.11 20.97
CA TYR A 69 0.42 13.25 20.23
C TYR A 69 0.07 13.80 18.83
N VAL A 70 -0.28 15.09 18.73
CA VAL A 70 -0.62 15.75 17.46
C VAL A 70 0.56 15.73 16.49
N ILE A 71 1.78 16.03 16.96
CA ILE A 71 3.01 15.94 16.14
C ILE A 71 3.16 14.52 15.61
N GLY A 72 2.95 13.51 16.45
CA GLY A 72 2.97 12.11 16.06
C GLY A 72 1.95 11.74 14.98
N CYS A 73 0.70 12.19 15.13
CA CYS A 73 -0.37 11.94 14.17
C CYS A 73 -0.06 12.52 12.78
N ILE A 74 0.58 13.68 12.72
CA ILE A 74 0.97 14.31 11.45
C ILE A 74 2.22 13.65 10.87
N ALA A 75 3.21 13.33 11.71
CA ALA A 75 4.49 12.78 11.26
C ALA A 75 4.38 11.36 10.72
N THR A 76 3.54 10.52 11.33
CA THR A 76 3.41 9.09 10.97
C THR A 76 3.05 8.86 9.49
N PRO A 77 1.96 9.44 8.92
CA PRO A 77 1.62 9.22 7.52
C PRO A 77 2.69 9.80 6.57
N LEU A 78 3.28 10.94 6.91
CA LEU A 78 4.35 11.55 6.13
C LEU A 78 5.58 10.63 6.06
N GLN A 79 5.97 10.03 7.17
CA GLN A 79 7.09 9.09 7.24
C GLN A 79 6.83 7.82 6.44
N LEU A 80 5.63 7.26 6.53
CA LEU A 80 5.26 6.09 5.73
C LEU A 80 5.32 6.40 4.23
N ALA A 81 4.87 7.59 3.81
CA ALA A 81 4.97 8.05 2.43
C ALA A 81 6.43 8.22 1.98
N LEU A 82 7.27 8.84 2.80
CA LEU A 82 8.70 9.01 2.53
C LEU A 82 9.44 7.67 2.50
N GLY A 83 9.14 6.76 3.45
CA GLY A 83 9.71 5.42 3.51
C GLY A 83 9.39 4.61 2.27
N ARG A 84 8.14 4.64 1.79
CA ARG A 84 7.74 4.00 0.53
C ARG A 84 8.54 4.54 -0.66
N ARG A 85 8.69 5.86 -0.78
CA ARG A 85 9.50 6.49 -1.85
C ARG A 85 10.98 6.11 -1.76
N LEU A 86 11.52 6.03 -0.55
CA LEU A 86 12.91 5.65 -0.32
C LEU A 86 13.16 4.19 -0.69
N ILE A 87 12.27 3.28 -0.29
CA ILE A 87 12.31 1.87 -0.69
C ILE A 87 12.23 1.77 -2.22
N ALA A 88 11.25 2.42 -2.85
CA ALA A 88 11.09 2.40 -4.31
C ALA A 88 12.34 2.93 -5.03
N SER A 89 12.97 3.98 -4.50
CA SER A 89 14.21 4.54 -5.05
C SER A 89 15.38 3.57 -4.91
N VAL A 90 15.49 2.88 -3.77
CA VAL A 90 16.51 1.84 -3.56
C VAL A 90 16.31 0.69 -4.55
N PHE A 91 15.07 0.24 -4.76
CA PHE A 91 14.75 -0.77 -5.75
C PHE A 91 15.09 -0.33 -7.17
N ALA A 92 14.71 0.88 -7.57
CA ALA A 92 15.03 1.41 -8.90
C ALA A 92 16.55 1.45 -9.13
N VAL A 93 17.34 1.79 -8.11
CA VAL A 93 18.81 1.74 -8.18
C VAL A 93 19.32 0.31 -8.29
N ILE A 94 18.79 -0.62 -7.50
CA ILE A 94 19.17 -2.05 -7.57
C ILE A 94 18.84 -2.63 -8.94
N GLU A 95 17.66 -2.34 -9.48
CA GLU A 95 17.20 -2.81 -10.77
C GLU A 95 18.03 -2.21 -11.90
N TRP A 96 18.31 -0.91 -11.85
CA TRP A 96 19.24 -0.26 -12.78
C TRP A 96 20.63 -0.90 -12.71
N MET A 97 21.13 -1.24 -11.52
CA MET A 97 22.41 -1.94 -11.36
C MET A 97 22.39 -3.37 -11.93
N ILE A 98 21.25 -4.06 -11.91
CA ILE A 98 21.06 -5.38 -12.51
C ILE A 98 21.00 -5.26 -14.04
N GLN A 99 20.24 -4.30 -14.57
CA GLN A 99 20.06 -4.08 -16.01
C GLN A 99 21.33 -3.61 -16.71
N GLN A 100 22.21 -2.87 -16.01
CA GLN A 100 23.48 -2.38 -16.58
C GLN A 100 24.51 -3.49 -16.86
N ASP A 101 24.19 -4.77 -16.65
CA ASP A 101 25.00 -5.99 -16.82
C ASP A 101 26.48 -5.70 -17.10
N LEU A 102 27.16 -5.11 -16.11
CA LEU A 102 28.48 -4.54 -16.30
C LEU A 102 29.46 -5.70 -16.55
N PRO A 103 30.01 -5.85 -17.78
CA PRO A 103 30.87 -6.97 -18.10
C PRO A 103 32.07 -6.97 -17.15
N GLY A 104 32.22 -8.04 -16.37
CA GLY A 104 33.38 -8.29 -15.51
C GLY A 104 33.20 -8.11 -13.99
N ARG A 105 31.98 -7.95 -13.44
CA ARG A 105 31.77 -7.87 -11.96
C ARG A 105 30.71 -8.83 -11.40
N PRO A 106 30.92 -10.16 -11.47
CA PRO A 106 29.94 -11.16 -11.01
C PRO A 106 29.61 -11.06 -9.50
N ARG A 107 30.51 -10.47 -8.69
CA ARG A 107 30.26 -10.28 -7.25
C ARG A 107 29.18 -9.25 -6.96
N ARG A 108 29.10 -8.15 -7.72
CA ARG A 108 28.10 -7.09 -7.47
C ARG A 108 26.71 -7.54 -7.87
N VAL A 109 26.59 -8.19 -9.02
CA VAL A 109 25.33 -8.78 -9.51
C VAL A 109 24.79 -9.82 -8.52
N ARG A 110 25.65 -10.69 -7.95
CA ARG A 110 25.22 -11.66 -6.92
C ARG A 110 24.76 -11.01 -5.61
N ILE A 111 25.32 -9.86 -5.23
CA ILE A 111 24.85 -9.11 -4.06
C ILE A 111 23.54 -8.39 -4.39
N ALA A 112 23.43 -7.77 -5.57
CA ALA A 112 22.20 -7.14 -6.03
C ALA A 112 21.05 -8.13 -6.12
N HIS A 113 21.26 -9.35 -6.66
CA HIS A 113 20.26 -10.41 -6.63
C HIS A 113 19.93 -10.86 -5.21
N ARG A 114 20.92 -11.08 -4.34
CA ARG A 114 20.60 -11.45 -2.94
C ARG A 114 19.84 -10.36 -2.19
N LEU A 115 20.16 -9.10 -2.43
CA LEU A 115 19.41 -7.97 -1.88
C LEU A 115 18.03 -7.90 -2.52
N HIS A 116 17.91 -8.05 -3.83
CA HIS A 116 16.65 -8.10 -4.53
C HIS A 116 15.78 -9.26 -4.01
N ASP A 117 16.27 -10.49 -3.91
CA ASP A 117 15.52 -11.63 -3.36
C ASP A 117 15.17 -11.45 -1.87
N HIS A 118 15.95 -10.66 -1.13
CA HIS A 118 15.68 -10.38 0.28
C HIS A 118 14.71 -9.20 0.46
N PHE A 119 14.76 -8.22 -0.45
CA PHE A 119 13.96 -7.00 -0.42
C PHE A 119 12.65 -7.15 -1.17
N ALA A 120 12.68 -7.74 -2.36
CA ALA A 120 11.52 -8.21 -3.07
C ALA A 120 10.87 -9.19 -2.09
N ASP A 121 9.80 -8.71 -1.47
CA ASP A 121 8.88 -9.55 -0.72
C ASP A 121 8.70 -10.80 -1.54
N ASP A 122 8.85 -12.00 -0.96
CA ASP A 122 8.48 -13.22 -1.67
C ASP A 122 7.00 -13.07 -1.99
N PRO A 123 6.64 -12.60 -3.21
CA PRO A 123 5.28 -12.17 -3.45
C PRO A 123 4.37 -13.38 -3.32
N ARG A 124 4.94 -14.57 -3.56
CA ARG A 124 4.34 -15.90 -3.42
C ARG A 124 3.72 -16.14 -2.05
N CYS A 125 4.27 -15.57 -0.97
CA CYS A 125 3.70 -15.73 0.36
C CYS A 125 2.28 -15.13 0.47
N VAL A 126 1.96 -14.10 -0.32
CA VAL A 126 0.63 -13.47 -0.36
C VAL A 126 -0.11 -13.85 -1.64
N THR A 127 0.58 -13.85 -2.78
CA THR A 127 -0.03 -14.08 -4.10
C THR A 127 -0.50 -15.51 -4.28
N LEU A 128 0.23 -16.55 -3.84
CA LEU A 128 -0.21 -17.93 -4.05
C LEU A 128 -1.52 -18.25 -3.29
N PRO A 129 -1.66 -17.96 -1.98
CA PRO A 129 -2.93 -18.15 -1.29
C PRO A 129 -4.06 -17.31 -1.90
N LEU A 130 -3.74 -16.06 -2.28
CA LEU A 130 -4.70 -15.14 -2.85
C LEU A 130 -5.21 -15.62 -4.22
N GLU A 131 -4.32 -16.07 -5.10
CA GLU A 131 -4.65 -16.64 -6.40
C GLU A 131 -5.57 -17.85 -6.21
N GLY A 132 -5.20 -18.79 -5.33
CA GLY A 132 -6.05 -19.94 -5.02
C GLY A 132 -7.44 -19.54 -4.49
N ALA A 133 -7.50 -18.50 -3.65
CA ALA A 133 -8.77 -17.97 -3.13
C ALA A 133 -9.65 -17.33 -4.21
N LEU A 134 -9.03 -16.53 -5.09
CA LEU A 134 -9.71 -15.87 -6.19
C LEU A 134 -10.20 -16.89 -7.22
N THR A 135 -9.35 -17.83 -7.64
CA THR A 135 -9.73 -18.93 -8.53
C THR A 135 -10.93 -19.69 -7.98
N THR A 136 -10.94 -20.01 -6.68
CA THR A 136 -12.07 -20.71 -6.04
C THR A 136 -13.33 -19.84 -6.03
N SER A 137 -13.21 -18.55 -5.72
CA SER A 137 -14.35 -17.62 -5.66
C SER A 137 -14.98 -17.39 -7.04
N PHE A 138 -14.14 -17.20 -8.06
CA PHE A 138 -14.57 -17.05 -9.45
C PHE A 138 -15.14 -18.36 -10.02
N ALA A 139 -14.54 -19.51 -9.72
CA ALA A 139 -15.09 -20.81 -10.13
C ALA A 139 -16.47 -21.07 -9.52
N GLN A 140 -16.69 -20.71 -8.24
CA GLN A 140 -18.01 -20.76 -7.60
C GLN A 140 -19.03 -19.80 -8.24
N ALA A 141 -18.55 -18.76 -8.93
CA ALA A 141 -19.38 -17.86 -9.69
C ALA A 141 -19.72 -18.36 -11.10
N GLY A 142 -19.17 -19.50 -11.52
CA GLY A 142 -19.27 -20.01 -12.89
C GLY A 142 -18.26 -19.37 -13.86
N ALA A 143 -17.30 -18.60 -13.35
CA ALA A 143 -16.26 -18.00 -14.17
C ALA A 143 -15.13 -19.00 -14.48
N PRO A 144 -14.48 -18.90 -15.65
CA PRO A 144 -13.30 -19.71 -15.94
C PRO A 144 -12.17 -19.33 -14.99
N ALA A 145 -11.32 -20.30 -14.65
CA ALA A 145 -10.18 -20.09 -13.74
C ALA A 145 -9.26 -18.95 -14.21
N LEU A 146 -9.13 -18.74 -15.52
CA LEU A 146 -8.32 -17.65 -16.09
C LEU A 146 -8.89 -16.25 -15.80
N ALA A 147 -10.18 -16.11 -15.54
CA ALA A 147 -10.79 -14.79 -15.26
C ALA A 147 -10.22 -14.14 -13.99
N CYS A 148 -9.73 -14.93 -13.03
CA CYS A 148 -9.11 -14.37 -11.83
C CYS A 148 -7.76 -13.71 -12.08
N GLN A 149 -7.05 -14.07 -13.17
CA GLN A 149 -5.75 -13.49 -13.52
C GLN A 149 -5.86 -12.04 -13.98
N VAL A 150 -7.07 -11.62 -14.36
CA VAL A 150 -7.39 -10.25 -14.77
C VAL A 150 -7.44 -9.30 -13.57
N VAL A 151 -7.73 -9.82 -12.37
CA VAL A 151 -7.91 -8.99 -11.18
C VAL A 151 -6.53 -8.62 -10.61
N PRO A 152 -6.14 -7.33 -10.56
CA PRO A 152 -4.85 -6.94 -10.04
C PRO A 152 -4.76 -7.25 -8.55
N PHE A 153 -3.85 -8.17 -8.19
CA PHE A 153 -3.72 -8.64 -6.81
C PHE A 153 -3.41 -7.51 -5.82
N ALA A 154 -2.73 -6.44 -6.25
CA ALA A 154 -2.43 -5.30 -5.40
C ALA A 154 -3.70 -4.67 -4.79
N HIS A 155 -4.73 -4.43 -5.60
CA HIS A 155 -6.02 -3.89 -5.15
C HIS A 155 -6.74 -4.85 -4.21
N VAL A 156 -6.72 -6.15 -4.52
CA VAL A 156 -7.31 -7.16 -3.64
C VAL A 156 -6.63 -7.15 -2.28
N ILE A 157 -5.28 -7.11 -2.24
CA ILE A 157 -4.49 -7.06 -1.00
C ILE A 157 -4.81 -5.82 -0.16
N GLU A 158 -5.03 -4.66 -0.80
CA GLU A 158 -5.42 -3.44 -0.09
C GLU A 158 -6.84 -3.56 0.48
N SER A 159 -7.76 -4.16 -0.28
CA SER A 159 -9.13 -4.41 0.19
C SER A 159 -9.20 -5.41 1.35
N LEU A 160 -8.22 -6.32 1.49
CA LEU A 160 -8.18 -7.32 2.57
C LEU A 160 -8.15 -6.70 3.96
N GLU A 161 -7.62 -5.48 4.12
CA GLU A 161 -7.61 -4.80 5.43
C GLU A 161 -9.03 -4.58 5.97
N SER A 162 -10.03 -4.37 5.11
CA SER A 162 -11.44 -4.29 5.51
C SER A 162 -12.00 -5.63 5.99
N ALA A 163 -11.45 -6.73 5.48
CA ALA A 163 -11.90 -8.08 5.77
C ALA A 163 -11.37 -8.60 7.13
N ALA A 164 -10.37 -7.92 7.70
CA ALA A 164 -9.84 -8.23 9.03
C ALA A 164 -10.90 -8.16 10.14
N VAL A 165 -11.96 -7.35 9.98
CA VAL A 165 -13.07 -7.28 10.94
C VAL A 165 -13.77 -8.63 11.07
N GLN A 166 -13.95 -9.36 9.96
CA GLN A 166 -14.56 -10.70 9.96
C GLN A 166 -13.68 -11.74 10.67
N LEU A 167 -12.36 -11.53 10.67
CA LEU A 167 -11.42 -12.43 11.30
C LEU A 167 -11.62 -12.47 12.82
N GLY A 168 -11.93 -11.33 13.44
CA GLY A 168 -12.20 -11.24 14.88
C GLY A 168 -13.38 -12.09 15.34
N GLU A 169 -14.40 -12.24 14.48
CA GLU A 169 -15.59 -13.06 14.78
C GLU A 169 -15.32 -14.56 14.61
N LYS A 170 -14.64 -14.94 13.53
CA LYS A 170 -14.49 -16.36 13.14
C LYS A 170 -13.25 -17.02 13.74
N LEU A 171 -12.15 -16.28 13.89
CA LEU A 171 -10.83 -16.79 14.26
C LEU A 171 -10.11 -15.78 15.18
N PRO A 172 -10.50 -15.67 16.46
CA PRO A 172 -10.01 -14.61 17.35
C PRO A 172 -8.49 -14.68 17.60
N LEU A 173 -7.90 -15.87 17.62
CA LEU A 173 -6.44 -16.04 17.80
C LEU A 173 -5.66 -15.50 16.59
N GLN A 174 -6.15 -15.76 15.38
CA GLN A 174 -5.56 -15.26 14.14
C GLN A 174 -5.76 -13.75 14.01
N ALA A 175 -6.90 -13.21 14.45
CA ALA A 175 -7.14 -11.78 14.51
C ALA A 175 -6.15 -11.07 15.45
N GLU A 176 -5.90 -11.63 16.64
CA GLU A 176 -4.91 -11.08 17.56
C GLU A 176 -3.49 -11.08 16.96
N GLU A 177 -3.11 -12.16 16.28
CA GLU A 177 -1.82 -12.27 15.59
C GLU A 177 -1.71 -11.25 14.44
N TYR A 178 -2.75 -11.10 13.63
CA TYR A 178 -2.82 -10.10 12.57
C TYR A 178 -2.64 -8.68 13.14
N ASP A 179 -3.42 -8.34 14.17
CA ASP A 179 -3.35 -7.03 14.83
C ASP A 179 -1.98 -6.77 15.45
N ARG A 180 -1.35 -7.80 16.03
CA ARG A 180 0.01 -7.71 16.57
C ARG A 180 1.02 -7.37 15.47
N LEU A 181 1.05 -8.16 14.39
CA LEU A 181 2.00 -7.96 13.28
C LEU A 181 1.81 -6.60 12.61
N ARG A 182 0.55 -6.21 12.38
CA ARG A 182 0.20 -4.90 11.82
C ARG A 182 0.65 -3.77 12.74
N ALA A 183 0.27 -3.78 14.02
CA ALA A 183 0.63 -2.73 14.96
C ALA A 183 2.14 -2.59 15.13
N GLU A 184 2.87 -3.71 15.15
CA GLU A 184 4.33 -3.71 15.22
C GLU A 184 4.96 -3.13 13.94
N SER A 185 4.41 -3.44 12.77
CA SER A 185 4.86 -2.86 11.50
C SER A 185 4.70 -1.34 11.47
N GLU A 186 3.52 -0.84 11.86
CA GLU A 186 3.21 0.59 11.89
C GLU A 186 4.10 1.30 12.91
N PHE A 187 4.33 0.70 14.08
CA PHE A 187 5.22 1.23 15.10
C PHE A 187 6.66 1.38 14.60
N ARG A 188 7.25 0.32 14.04
CA ARG A 188 8.64 0.35 13.53
C ARG A 188 8.82 1.36 12.40
N GLY A 189 7.87 1.41 11.47
CA GLY A 189 7.90 2.36 10.36
C GLY A 189 7.83 3.81 10.83
N ALA A 190 7.01 4.10 11.84
CA ALA A 190 6.84 5.45 12.35
C ALA A 190 8.04 5.93 13.21
N ILE A 191 8.68 5.06 13.98
CA ILE A 191 9.84 5.49 14.80
C ILE A 191 11.14 5.59 14.00
N ALA A 192 11.24 5.00 12.80
CA ALA A 192 12.48 4.91 12.03
C ALA A 192 13.11 6.28 11.76
N LEU A 193 12.35 7.21 11.18
CA LEU A 193 12.86 8.54 10.83
C LEU A 193 13.28 9.40 12.05
N PRO A 194 12.44 9.62 13.07
CA PRO A 194 12.79 10.52 14.17
C PRO A 194 13.93 9.94 15.00
N LEU A 195 14.00 8.60 15.14
CA LEU A 195 15.11 7.94 15.77
C LEU A 195 16.42 8.18 15.00
N SER A 196 16.40 8.06 13.68
CA SER A 196 17.58 8.33 12.85
C SER A 196 18.01 9.79 12.87
N VAL A 197 17.07 10.74 12.91
CA VAL A 197 17.39 12.16 13.11
C VAL A 197 18.05 12.35 14.47
N LEU A 198 17.50 11.78 15.55
CA LEU A 198 18.06 11.89 16.89
C LEU A 198 19.47 11.28 16.98
N ILE A 199 19.67 10.07 16.44
CA ILE A 199 20.99 9.43 16.38
C ILE A 199 21.95 10.31 15.57
N GLY A 200 21.52 10.83 14.42
CA GLY A 200 22.34 11.72 13.59
C GLY A 200 22.77 12.99 14.35
N LEU A 201 21.83 13.67 15.02
CA LEU A 201 22.09 14.89 15.79
C LEU A 201 23.08 14.67 16.93
N VAL A 202 22.97 13.55 17.65
CA VAL A 202 23.91 13.16 18.72
C VAL A 202 25.26 12.71 18.14
N SER A 203 25.24 12.09 16.96
CA SER A 203 26.44 11.54 16.32
C SER A 203 27.37 12.59 15.73
N VAL A 204 26.83 13.62 15.07
CA VAL A 204 27.61 14.67 14.40
C VAL A 204 28.70 15.29 15.29
N PRO A 205 28.42 15.73 16.53
CA PRO A 205 29.45 16.31 17.39
C PRO A 205 30.48 15.28 17.90
N ILE A 206 30.13 13.99 17.92
CA ILE A 206 31.02 12.91 18.39
C ILE A 206 31.95 12.45 17.26
N SER A 207 31.37 12.05 16.13
CA SER A 207 32.09 11.60 14.94
C SER A 207 31.15 11.52 13.74
N TRP A 208 31.56 12.14 12.63
CA TRP A 208 30.84 12.05 11.36
C TRP A 208 30.73 10.61 10.82
N LEU A 209 31.64 9.71 11.22
CA LEU A 209 31.62 8.29 10.84
C LEU A 209 30.44 7.51 11.42
N LEU A 210 29.71 8.08 12.37
CA LEU A 210 28.50 7.49 12.95
C LEU A 210 27.22 7.80 12.13
N LEU A 211 27.27 8.75 11.18
CA LEU A 211 26.12 9.06 10.32
C LEU A 211 25.63 7.85 9.50
N PRO A 212 26.49 7.01 8.90
CA PRO A 212 26.05 5.77 8.25
C PRO A 212 25.27 4.84 9.20
N VAL A 213 25.59 4.83 10.50
CA VAL A 213 24.85 4.02 11.49
C VAL A 213 23.42 4.54 11.65
N ALA A 214 23.23 5.86 11.72
CA ALA A 214 21.90 6.46 11.79
C ALA A 214 21.03 6.10 10.57
N VAL A 215 21.62 6.12 9.37
CA VAL A 215 20.96 5.72 8.12
C VAL A 215 20.64 4.22 8.12
N ALA A 216 21.61 3.38 8.51
CA ALA A 216 21.43 1.93 8.56
C ALA A 216 20.32 1.51 9.53
N VAL A 217 20.22 2.15 10.70
CA VAL A 217 19.12 1.93 11.65
C VAL A 217 17.76 2.29 11.04
N SER A 218 17.66 3.43 10.34
CA SER A 218 16.40 3.83 9.66
C SER A 218 15.97 2.80 8.63
N ALA A 219 16.92 2.41 7.77
CA ALA A 219 16.69 1.47 6.69
C ALA A 219 16.28 0.10 7.26
N GLY A 220 16.97 -0.38 8.30
CA GLY A 220 16.66 -1.64 8.98
C GLY A 220 15.26 -1.64 9.61
N LEU A 221 14.87 -0.57 10.30
CA LEU A 221 13.53 -0.46 10.90
C LEU A 221 12.43 -0.38 9.84
N THR A 222 12.64 0.41 8.80
CA THR A 222 11.71 0.54 7.67
C THR A 222 11.54 -0.79 6.94
N PHE A 223 12.64 -1.53 6.76
CA PHE A 223 12.61 -2.85 6.14
C PHE A 223 11.89 -3.89 7.01
N GLN A 224 12.17 -3.92 8.32
CA GLN A 224 11.45 -4.80 9.25
C GLN A 224 9.95 -4.47 9.31
N ALA A 225 9.58 -3.19 9.30
CA ALA A 225 8.19 -2.75 9.20
C ALA A 225 7.52 -3.32 7.95
N HIS A 226 8.20 -3.22 6.80
CA HIS A 226 7.72 -3.75 5.54
C HIS A 226 7.51 -5.28 5.59
N GLN A 227 8.48 -6.05 6.09
CA GLN A 227 8.35 -7.50 6.25
C GLN A 227 7.19 -7.92 7.15
N LEU A 228 7.01 -7.24 8.29
CA LEU A 228 5.90 -7.51 9.22
C LEU A 228 4.54 -7.22 8.58
N ARG A 229 4.46 -6.13 7.79
CA ARG A 229 3.24 -5.81 7.04
C ARG A 229 2.91 -6.91 6.03
N GLN A 230 3.91 -7.43 5.31
CA GLN A 230 3.67 -8.54 4.39
C GLN A 230 3.23 -9.82 5.09
N ARG A 231 3.83 -10.16 6.24
CA ARG A 231 3.37 -11.31 7.05
C ARG A 231 1.92 -11.16 7.49
N SER A 232 1.52 -9.95 7.90
CA SER A 232 0.11 -9.67 8.28
C SER A 232 -0.84 -9.87 7.08
N ARG A 233 -0.44 -9.42 5.88
CA ARG A 233 -1.21 -9.60 4.64
C ARG A 233 -1.26 -11.06 4.19
N GLY A 234 -0.15 -11.80 4.33
CA GLY A 234 -0.10 -13.24 4.07
C GLY A 234 -1.05 -14.02 4.96
N LEU A 235 -1.16 -13.66 6.24
CA LEU A 235 -2.14 -14.26 7.15
C LEU A 235 -3.58 -14.02 6.66
N LEU A 236 -3.92 -12.80 6.24
CA LEU A 236 -5.24 -12.50 5.67
C LEU A 236 -5.49 -13.26 4.36
N ALA A 237 -4.50 -13.35 3.47
CA ALA A 237 -4.62 -14.09 2.21
C ALA A 237 -4.84 -15.60 2.45
N VAL A 238 -4.16 -16.19 3.43
CA VAL A 238 -4.41 -17.58 3.85
C VAL A 238 -5.81 -17.73 4.43
N CYS A 239 -6.28 -16.79 5.25
CA CYS A 239 -7.64 -16.85 5.81
C CYS A 239 -8.73 -16.68 4.73
N LEU A 240 -8.47 -15.86 3.70
CA LEU A 240 -9.32 -15.74 2.52
C LEU A 240 -9.34 -17.06 1.74
N HIS A 241 -8.18 -17.67 1.50
CA HIS A 241 -8.05 -18.95 0.80
C HIS A 241 -8.81 -20.09 1.49
N LEU A 242 -8.74 -20.15 2.82
CA LEU A 242 -9.45 -21.14 3.62
C LEU A 242 -10.95 -20.84 3.77
N GLY A 243 -11.46 -19.74 3.19
CA GLY A 243 -12.86 -19.35 3.24
C GLY A 243 -13.33 -18.80 4.60
N TYR A 244 -12.40 -18.50 5.51
CA TYR A 244 -12.74 -17.88 6.79
C TYR A 244 -13.11 -16.42 6.60
N VAL A 245 -12.42 -15.70 5.74
CA VAL A 245 -12.69 -14.29 5.47
C VAL A 245 -13.17 -14.15 4.03
N ARG A 246 -14.02 -13.16 3.73
CA ARG A 246 -14.41 -12.80 2.36
C ARG A 246 -13.93 -11.40 2.03
N SER A 247 -13.42 -11.19 0.80
CA SER A 247 -13.08 -9.86 0.31
C SER A 247 -14.33 -9.17 -0.23
N PRO A 248 -14.75 -8.02 0.33
CA PRO A 248 -15.91 -7.27 -0.18
C PRO A 248 -15.74 -6.84 -1.64
N LEU A 249 -14.51 -6.56 -2.06
CA LEU A 249 -14.19 -6.19 -3.44
C LEU A 249 -14.43 -7.36 -4.39
N VAL A 250 -13.94 -8.55 -4.06
CA VAL A 250 -14.11 -9.76 -4.88
C VAL A 250 -15.58 -10.16 -4.98
N ASP A 251 -16.28 -10.16 -3.84
CA ASP A 251 -17.72 -10.44 -3.80
C ASP A 251 -18.52 -9.41 -4.60
N GLY A 252 -18.12 -8.14 -4.53
CA GLY A 252 -18.70 -7.04 -5.31
C GLY A 252 -18.52 -7.22 -6.81
N LEU A 253 -17.29 -7.52 -7.25
CA LEU A 253 -16.96 -7.78 -8.66
C LEU A 253 -17.76 -8.97 -9.18
N ILE A 254 -17.74 -10.10 -8.47
CA ILE A 254 -18.50 -11.30 -8.85
C ILE A 254 -19.99 -10.99 -8.95
N SER A 255 -20.54 -10.24 -7.99
CA SER A 255 -21.96 -9.87 -7.98
C SER A 255 -22.33 -8.96 -9.14
N ALA A 256 -21.46 -8.00 -9.49
CA ALA A 256 -21.65 -7.12 -10.63
C ALA A 256 -21.56 -7.89 -11.96
N VAL A 257 -20.56 -8.75 -12.13
CA VAL A 257 -20.42 -9.58 -13.34
C VAL A 257 -21.61 -10.53 -13.52
N LYS A 258 -22.10 -11.16 -12.44
CA LYS A 258 -23.29 -12.02 -12.50
C LYS A 258 -24.55 -11.29 -13.01
N ARG A 259 -24.66 -9.98 -12.78
CA ARG A 259 -25.79 -9.18 -13.29
C ARG A 259 -25.73 -8.94 -14.80
N MET A 260 -24.54 -9.02 -15.40
CA MET A 260 -24.33 -8.85 -16.84
C MET A 260 -24.80 -10.07 -17.65
N LYS A 261 -25.08 -11.21 -17.01
CA LYS A 261 -25.54 -12.46 -17.66
C LYS A 261 -24.64 -12.88 -18.83
N LEU A 262 -23.36 -13.07 -18.54
CA LEU A 262 -22.39 -13.51 -19.55
C LEU A 262 -22.78 -14.87 -20.14
N PRO A 263 -22.52 -15.11 -21.45
CA PRO A 263 -22.67 -16.43 -22.05
C PRO A 263 -21.79 -17.47 -21.36
N GLU A 264 -22.22 -18.75 -21.35
CA GLU A 264 -21.45 -19.85 -20.73
C GLU A 264 -20.10 -20.08 -21.41
N ASP A 265 -20.00 -19.76 -22.70
CA ASP A 265 -18.81 -19.86 -23.54
C ASP A 265 -18.06 -18.52 -23.70
N ALA A 266 -18.31 -17.56 -22.81
CA ALA A 266 -17.64 -16.26 -22.82
C ALA A 266 -16.11 -16.40 -22.79
N SER A 267 -15.45 -15.74 -23.74
CA SER A 267 -13.99 -15.74 -23.87
C SER A 267 -13.28 -15.02 -22.72
N SER A 268 -11.96 -15.22 -22.60
CA SER A 268 -11.11 -14.48 -21.64
C SER A 268 -11.27 -12.96 -21.82
N GLY A 269 -11.36 -12.49 -23.06
CA GLY A 269 -11.63 -11.10 -23.40
C GLY A 269 -12.96 -10.62 -22.84
N THR A 270 -14.04 -11.37 -23.04
CA THR A 270 -15.37 -11.04 -22.51
C THR A 270 -15.37 -10.92 -20.98
N TRP A 271 -14.75 -11.88 -20.28
CA TRP A 271 -14.64 -11.83 -18.82
C TRP A 271 -13.83 -10.63 -18.33
N SER A 272 -12.79 -10.25 -19.06
CA SER A 272 -11.95 -9.13 -18.69
C SER A 272 -12.65 -7.79 -18.86
N ALA A 273 -13.40 -7.63 -19.96
CA ALA A 273 -14.28 -6.50 -20.17
C ALA A 273 -15.31 -6.40 -19.02
N ALA A 274 -15.95 -7.53 -18.71
CA ALA A 274 -16.96 -7.60 -17.65
C ALA A 274 -16.40 -7.25 -16.27
N ILE A 275 -15.19 -7.72 -15.92
CA ILE A 275 -14.54 -7.40 -14.64
C ILE A 275 -14.15 -5.91 -14.58
N SER A 276 -13.62 -5.33 -15.67
CA SER A 276 -13.33 -3.89 -15.75
C SER A 276 -14.61 -3.07 -15.57
N MET A 277 -15.69 -3.40 -16.28
CA MET A 277 -16.99 -2.74 -16.12
C MET A 277 -17.56 -2.91 -14.72
N ALA A 278 -17.38 -4.09 -14.11
CA ALA A 278 -17.80 -4.34 -12.74
C ALA A 278 -17.05 -3.43 -11.75
N ALA A 279 -15.76 -3.18 -11.95
CA ALA A 279 -14.99 -2.22 -11.15
C ALA A 279 -15.56 -0.79 -11.30
N THR A 280 -15.89 -0.38 -12.52
CA THR A 280 -16.56 0.90 -12.79
C THR A 280 -17.91 1.01 -12.06
N TYR A 281 -18.73 -0.05 -12.05
CA TYR A 281 -20.01 -0.06 -11.32
C TYR A 281 -19.87 -0.01 -9.80
N LEU A 282 -18.74 -0.47 -9.25
CA LEU A 282 -18.41 -0.32 -7.84
C LEU A 282 -17.88 1.08 -7.49
N GLY A 283 -17.67 1.94 -8.49
CA GLY A 283 -17.09 3.26 -8.33
C GLY A 283 -15.57 3.25 -8.16
N ASP A 284 -14.91 2.14 -8.52
CA ASP A 284 -13.46 1.98 -8.45
C ASP A 284 -12.82 2.14 -9.85
N TRP A 285 -12.74 3.40 -10.29
CA TRP A 285 -12.20 3.76 -11.61
C TRP A 285 -10.70 3.45 -11.74
N GLU A 286 -9.96 3.47 -10.64
CA GLU A 286 -8.52 3.17 -10.60
C GLU A 286 -8.28 1.69 -10.87
N LEU A 287 -9.04 0.81 -10.20
CA LEU A 287 -9.05 -0.62 -10.48
C LEU A 287 -9.42 -0.93 -11.93
N SER A 288 -10.48 -0.29 -12.45
CA SER A 288 -10.92 -0.47 -13.84
C SER A 288 -9.82 -0.09 -14.84
N THR A 289 -9.18 1.06 -14.62
CA THR A 289 -8.08 1.56 -15.44
C THR A 289 -6.86 0.64 -15.37
N GLN A 290 -6.51 0.13 -14.18
CA GLN A 290 -5.39 -0.78 -14.03
C GLN A 290 -5.65 -2.12 -14.75
N ILE A 291 -6.85 -2.69 -14.62
CA ILE A 291 -7.24 -3.90 -15.34
C ILE A 291 -7.06 -3.69 -16.84
N GLN A 292 -7.53 -2.57 -17.37
CA GLN A 292 -7.38 -2.21 -18.77
C GLN A 292 -5.90 -2.12 -19.18
N LEU A 293 -5.08 -1.37 -18.44
CA LEU A 293 -3.66 -1.18 -18.74
C LEU A 293 -2.82 -2.46 -18.66
N GLU A 294 -3.08 -3.32 -17.68
CA GLU A 294 -2.35 -4.59 -17.52
C GLU A 294 -2.82 -5.64 -18.54
N PHE A 295 -4.11 -5.63 -18.89
CA PHE A 295 -4.70 -6.64 -19.75
C PHE A 295 -4.60 -6.32 -21.25
N TYR A 296 -4.62 -5.04 -21.66
CA TYR A 296 -4.54 -4.67 -23.08
C TYR A 296 -3.30 -5.21 -23.81
N PRO A 297 -2.08 -5.19 -23.23
CA PRO A 297 -0.91 -5.82 -23.86
C PRO A 297 -1.07 -7.33 -24.03
N GLY A 298 -1.70 -8.00 -23.05
CA GLY A 298 -2.00 -9.43 -23.10
C GLY A 298 -3.06 -9.77 -24.15
N LEU A 299 -4.17 -9.03 -24.17
CA LEU A 299 -5.22 -9.12 -25.18
C LEU A 299 -4.66 -8.85 -26.60
N ALA A 300 -3.70 -7.93 -26.70
CA ALA A 300 -2.98 -7.63 -27.93
C ALA A 300 -2.00 -8.74 -28.38
N ALA A 301 -1.75 -9.75 -27.54
CA ALA A 301 -1.00 -10.97 -27.90
C ALA A 301 -1.91 -12.20 -28.10
N GLU A 302 -3.14 -12.18 -27.58
CA GLU A 302 -4.12 -13.28 -27.66
C GLU A 302 -4.73 -13.47 -29.06
N GLU A 303 -5.68 -14.40 -29.22
CA GLU A 303 -6.37 -14.59 -30.49
C GLU A 303 -7.21 -13.36 -30.87
N PRO A 304 -7.28 -12.97 -32.16
CA PRO A 304 -8.07 -11.81 -32.61
C PRO A 304 -9.53 -11.85 -32.13
N LYS A 305 -10.08 -13.06 -31.97
CA LYS A 305 -11.43 -13.28 -31.46
C LYS A 305 -11.62 -12.70 -30.05
N ASN A 306 -10.66 -12.85 -29.14
CA ASN A 306 -10.78 -12.33 -27.78
C ASN A 306 -10.84 -10.79 -27.74
N VAL A 307 -10.12 -10.14 -28.65
CA VAL A 307 -10.16 -8.68 -28.82
C VAL A 307 -11.52 -8.23 -29.33
N GLN A 308 -12.07 -8.95 -30.31
CA GLN A 308 -13.37 -8.64 -30.88
C GLN A 308 -14.49 -8.86 -29.87
N ASP A 309 -14.50 -10.00 -29.17
CA ASP A 309 -15.47 -10.30 -28.11
C ASP A 309 -15.41 -9.26 -26.98
N PHE A 310 -14.21 -8.78 -26.61
CA PHE A 310 -14.04 -7.71 -25.63
C PHE A 310 -14.69 -6.40 -26.09
N LEU A 311 -14.45 -5.98 -27.33
CA LEU A 311 -15.00 -4.74 -27.89
C LEU A 311 -16.51 -4.84 -28.12
N ASP A 312 -17.01 -5.97 -28.59
CA ASP A 312 -18.44 -6.23 -28.76
C ASP A 312 -19.16 -6.18 -27.41
N PHE A 313 -18.55 -6.73 -26.36
CA PHE A 313 -19.10 -6.65 -25.01
C PHE A 313 -19.18 -5.21 -24.51
N LEU A 314 -18.10 -4.42 -24.66
CA LEU A 314 -18.11 -3.02 -24.28
C LEU A 314 -19.12 -2.21 -25.12
N MET A 315 -19.28 -2.49 -26.42
CA MET A 315 -20.28 -1.82 -27.26
C MET A 315 -21.71 -2.06 -26.76
N LEU A 316 -21.98 -3.24 -26.23
CA LEU A 316 -23.31 -3.59 -25.72
C LEU A 316 -23.64 -2.88 -24.41
N HIS A 317 -22.64 -2.66 -23.55
CA HIS A 317 -22.86 -2.20 -22.18
C HIS A 317 -22.38 -0.77 -21.88
N GLU A 318 -21.42 -0.26 -22.64
CA GLU A 318 -20.81 1.08 -22.48
C GLU A 318 -20.36 1.65 -23.85
N PRO A 319 -21.29 1.92 -24.78
CA PRO A 319 -20.97 2.32 -26.15
C PRO A 319 -20.12 3.61 -26.22
N ASP A 320 -20.34 4.54 -25.30
CA ASP A 320 -19.62 5.82 -25.24
C ASP A 320 -18.14 5.67 -24.80
N GLY A 321 -17.78 4.54 -24.17
CA GLY A 321 -16.41 4.27 -23.69
C GLY A 321 -15.58 3.43 -24.65
N VAL A 322 -16.20 2.79 -25.65
CA VAL A 322 -15.52 1.82 -26.53
C VAL A 322 -14.40 2.44 -27.34
N TRP A 323 -14.57 3.67 -27.81
CA TRP A 323 -13.58 4.34 -28.65
C TRP A 323 -12.22 4.46 -27.93
N PHE A 324 -12.20 4.63 -26.60
CA PHE A 324 -10.97 4.68 -25.82
C PHE A 324 -10.24 3.33 -25.84
N ALA A 325 -10.97 2.23 -25.67
CA ALA A 325 -10.42 0.88 -25.77
C ALA A 325 -9.88 0.59 -27.18
N VAL A 326 -10.59 1.03 -28.22
CA VAL A 326 -10.14 0.92 -29.62
C VAL A 326 -8.83 1.67 -29.85
N GLN A 327 -8.71 2.89 -29.32
CA GLN A 327 -7.49 3.69 -29.46
C GLN A 327 -6.29 3.03 -28.77
N GLU A 328 -6.45 2.56 -27.54
CA GLU A 328 -5.36 1.88 -26.83
C GLU A 328 -4.97 0.57 -27.53
N LEU A 329 -5.92 -0.24 -28.01
CA LEU A 329 -5.59 -1.45 -28.78
C LEU A 329 -4.82 -1.14 -30.08
N ARG A 330 -5.18 -0.06 -30.79
CA ARG A 330 -4.45 0.40 -31.99
C ARG A 330 -3.02 0.85 -31.66
N LYS A 331 -2.81 1.51 -30.52
CA LYS A 331 -1.48 1.90 -30.04
C LYS A 331 -0.57 0.70 -29.77
N TYR A 332 -1.14 -0.46 -29.42
CA TYR A 332 -0.43 -1.74 -29.33
C TYR A 332 -0.36 -2.52 -30.65
N GLY A 333 -0.67 -1.87 -31.79
CA GLY A 333 -0.48 -2.44 -33.12
C GLY A 333 -1.57 -3.44 -33.56
N ARG A 334 -2.73 -3.45 -32.89
CA ARG A 334 -3.84 -4.31 -33.30
C ARG A 334 -4.70 -3.66 -34.38
N GLU A 335 -4.98 -4.42 -35.42
CA GLU A 335 -6.00 -4.08 -36.40
C GLU A 335 -7.38 -4.27 -35.75
N VAL A 336 -8.02 -3.16 -35.43
CA VAL A 336 -9.40 -3.11 -34.93
C VAL A 336 -10.32 -2.73 -36.08
N SER A 337 -11.40 -3.49 -36.24
CA SER A 337 -12.41 -3.26 -37.28
C SER A 337 -12.86 -1.78 -37.32
N GLU A 338 -13.02 -1.25 -38.54
CA GLU A 338 -13.57 0.11 -38.75
C GLU A 338 -15.04 0.23 -38.32
N ALA A 339 -15.71 -0.89 -38.01
CA ALA A 339 -17.09 -0.90 -37.53
C ALA A 339 -17.24 -0.33 -36.10
N TYR A 340 -16.16 -0.23 -35.32
CA TYR A 340 -16.20 0.37 -33.98
C TYR A 340 -16.10 1.90 -34.05
N PRO A 341 -16.79 2.63 -33.15
CA PRO A 341 -16.80 4.08 -33.17
C PRO A 341 -15.39 4.65 -33.06
N ALA A 342 -15.08 5.62 -33.92
CA ALA A 342 -13.91 6.47 -33.77
C ALA A 342 -14.13 7.47 -32.62
N GLU A 343 -13.06 8.16 -32.22
CA GLU A 343 -13.14 9.27 -31.27
C GLU A 343 -14.26 10.23 -31.70
N PRO A 344 -15.22 10.54 -30.82
CA PRO A 344 -16.28 11.49 -31.16
C PRO A 344 -15.62 12.83 -31.50
N ASP A 345 -16.02 13.44 -32.62
CA ASP A 345 -15.55 14.78 -32.97
C ASP A 345 -15.77 15.71 -31.76
N PRO A 346 -14.74 16.45 -31.30
CA PRO A 346 -14.90 17.36 -30.18
C PRO A 346 -16.01 18.33 -30.52
N LEU A 347 -17.12 18.26 -29.78
CA LEU A 347 -18.33 19.07 -29.99
C LEU A 347 -17.93 20.52 -30.34
N ALA A 348 -18.19 20.89 -31.59
CA ALA A 348 -17.80 22.17 -32.19
C ALA A 348 -18.56 23.37 -31.59
#